data_AF-A0A382YJ75-F1
#
_entry.id   AF-A0A382YJ75-F1
#
_cell.length_a   1.000
_cell.length_b   1.000
_cell.length_c   1.000
_cell.angle_alpha   90.00
_cell.angle_beta   90.00
_cell.angle_gamma   90.00
#
_symmetry.space_group_name_H-M   'P 1'
#
loop_
_entity.id
_entity.type
_entity.pdbx_description
1 polymer ?
#
loop_
_entity_poly.entity_id
_entity_poly.type
_entity_poly.pdbx_seq_one_letter_code
_entity_poly.pdbx_strand_id
1 'polypeptide(L)'
;MLHCYSCGAQVQAEWAHCPHCSAPFDTESQQPPVDRNLYLQLIAKKKFALVPTVTVYFRDPVYGVEEQVVFHQKTRKFMTKTSDGFLLGTIKMNGTTIFEGFSGMVTFRNGTSYSVDLELGFTGAKAVKISDLTDGRNCSIEV
;
A
#
# COMPACT_ATOMS: atom_id res chain seq x y z
N MET A 1 -29.20 -15.86 24.69
CA MET A 1 -28.72 -16.85 25.66
C MET A 1 -27.68 -17.70 24.96
N LEU A 2 -26.47 -17.79 25.50
CA LEU A 2 -25.39 -18.61 24.93
C LEU A 2 -25.44 -19.99 25.56
N HIS A 3 -25.13 -21.02 24.78
CA HIS A 3 -24.99 -22.40 25.26
C HIS A 3 -23.57 -22.88 25.02
N CYS A 4 -23.02 -23.67 25.94
CA CYS A 4 -21.72 -24.30 25.77
C CYS A 4 -21.75 -25.28 24.59
N TYR A 5 -20.81 -25.16 23.65
CA TYR A 5 -20.71 -26.06 22.50
C TYR A 5 -20.39 -27.51 22.90
N SER A 6 -19.76 -27.72 24.06
CA SER A 6 -19.34 -29.04 24.52
C SER A 6 -20.44 -29.78 25.30
N CYS A 7 -21.20 -29.09 26.15
CA CYS A 7 -22.18 -29.75 27.03
C CYS A 7 -23.62 -29.22 26.93
N GLY A 8 -23.89 -28.23 26.08
CA GLY A 8 -25.22 -27.65 25.87
C GLY A 8 -25.79 -26.85 27.05
N ALA A 9 -25.05 -26.70 28.15
CA ALA A 9 -25.48 -25.93 29.30
C ALA A 9 -25.55 -24.43 28.98
N GLN A 10 -26.43 -23.72 29.67
CA GLN A 10 -26.59 -22.28 29.50
C GLN A 10 -25.45 -21.52 30.17
N VAL A 11 -24.85 -20.58 29.45
CA VAL A 11 -23.60 -19.92 29.84
C VAL A 11 -23.67 -18.41 29.58
N GLN A 12 -22.84 -17.66 30.30
CA GLN A 12 -22.67 -16.21 30.12
C GLN A 12 -21.47 -15.93 29.21
N ALA A 13 -21.56 -14.87 28.40
CA ALA A 13 -20.54 -14.48 27.41
C ALA A 13 -19.18 -14.10 28.03
N GLU A 14 -19.17 -13.83 29.33
CA GLU A 14 -18.03 -13.29 30.10
C GLU A 14 -17.20 -14.40 30.78
N TRP A 15 -17.64 -15.65 30.72
CA TRP A 15 -16.91 -16.76 31.32
C TRP A 15 -15.80 -17.25 30.40
N ALA A 16 -14.62 -17.52 30.95
CA ALA A 16 -13.48 -18.09 30.21
C ALA A 16 -13.60 -19.62 30.01
N HIS A 17 -14.29 -20.32 30.93
CA HIS A 17 -14.52 -21.76 30.88
C HIS A 17 -15.93 -22.11 31.33
N CYS A 18 -16.49 -23.17 30.76
CA CYS A 18 -17.81 -23.66 31.13
C CYS A 18 -17.80 -24.22 32.56
N PRO A 19 -18.65 -23.73 33.49
CA PRO A 19 -18.68 -24.24 34.86
C PRO A 19 -19.20 -25.68 34.96
N HIS A 20 -19.84 -26.19 33.90
CA HIS A 20 -20.42 -27.54 33.89
C HIS A 20 -19.48 -28.61 33.32
N CYS A 21 -18.60 -28.25 32.39
CA CYS A 21 -17.73 -29.23 31.70
C CYS A 21 -16.27 -28.80 31.56
N SER A 22 -15.90 -27.62 32.09
CA SER A 22 -14.56 -27.03 32.02
C SER A 22 -14.05 -26.77 30.60
N ALA A 23 -14.89 -26.92 29.57
CA ALA A 23 -14.51 -26.60 28.21
C ALA A 23 -14.17 -25.10 28.11
N PRO A 24 -13.04 -24.73 27.48
CA PRO A 24 -12.71 -23.33 27.25
C PRO A 24 -13.77 -22.74 26.32
N PHE A 25 -14.31 -21.58 26.66
CA PHE A 25 -15.06 -20.81 25.67
C PHE A 25 -14.00 -20.11 24.84
N ASP A 26 -13.86 -20.49 23.58
CA ASP A 26 -12.84 -19.97 22.65
C ASP A 26 -12.82 -18.43 22.71
N THR A 27 -11.95 -17.91 23.56
CA THR A 27 -11.62 -16.49 23.69
C THR A 27 -10.20 -16.31 23.16
N GLU A 28 -9.87 -17.07 22.12
CA GLU A 28 -8.79 -16.66 21.24
C GLU A 28 -9.41 -15.59 20.35
N SER A 29 -9.22 -14.33 20.76
CA SER A 29 -9.54 -13.14 19.98
C SER A 29 -9.05 -13.37 18.55
N GLN A 30 -9.96 -13.80 17.68
CA GLN A 30 -9.79 -13.68 16.24
C GLN A 30 -9.90 -12.20 15.93
N GLN A 31 -8.91 -11.42 16.37
CA GLN A 31 -8.60 -10.17 15.69
C GLN A 31 -8.38 -10.58 14.24
N PRO A 32 -9.21 -10.11 13.30
CA PRO A 32 -9.00 -10.42 11.89
C PRO A 32 -7.54 -10.09 11.58
N PRO A 33 -6.84 -10.90 10.77
CA PRO A 33 -5.44 -10.63 10.46
C PRO A 33 -5.35 -9.18 10.00
N VAL A 34 -4.66 -8.35 10.79
CA VAL A 34 -4.49 -6.94 10.47
C VAL A 34 -3.80 -6.93 9.13
N ASP A 35 -4.51 -6.44 8.13
CA ASP A 35 -4.00 -6.35 6.78
C ASP A 35 -2.77 -5.43 6.79
N ARG A 36 -1.62 -6.00 6.44
CA ARG A 36 -0.32 -5.32 6.42
C ARG A 36 0.16 -5.05 5.01
N ASN A 37 -0.62 -5.43 4.00
CA ASN A 37 -0.15 -5.33 2.62
C ASN A 37 -0.13 -3.87 2.16
N LEU A 38 0.80 -3.55 1.26
CA LEU A 38 0.78 -2.29 0.54
C LEU A 38 -0.25 -2.39 -0.59
N TYR A 39 -1.03 -1.34 -0.75
CA TYR A 39 -2.08 -1.26 -1.75
C TYR A 39 -1.76 -0.19 -2.77
N LEU A 40 -1.89 -0.55 -4.05
CA LEU A 40 -1.67 0.34 -5.16
C LEU A 40 -2.77 0.16 -6.19
N GLN A 41 -3.41 1.26 -6.60
CA GLN A 41 -4.47 1.24 -7.60
C GLN A 41 -4.24 2.36 -8.61
N LEU A 42 -4.34 2.04 -9.90
CA LEU A 42 -4.32 3.06 -10.95
C LEU A 42 -5.62 3.88 -10.91
N ILE A 43 -5.49 5.20 -10.79
CA ILE A 43 -6.62 6.14 -10.90
C ILE A 43 -6.73 6.65 -12.33
N ALA A 44 -5.61 7.14 -12.87
CA ALA A 44 -5.61 7.76 -14.18
C ALA A 44 -4.23 7.74 -14.83
N LYS A 45 -4.23 7.60 -16.16
CA LYS A 45 -3.08 7.85 -17.01
C LYS A 45 -3.46 8.84 -18.10
N LYS A 46 -2.86 10.02 -18.07
CA LYS A 46 -3.14 11.08 -19.06
C LYS A 46 -1.93 11.25 -19.98
N LYS A 47 -2.21 11.18 -21.28
CA LYS A 47 -1.24 11.41 -22.37
C LYS A 47 -1.46 12.75 -23.11
N PHE A 48 -2.48 13.51 -22.73
CA PHE A 48 -3.03 14.59 -23.56
C PHE A 48 -2.34 15.96 -23.39
N ALA A 49 -1.44 16.10 -22.40
CA ALA A 49 -0.58 17.26 -22.28
C ALA A 49 0.86 16.83 -22.65
N LEU A 50 1.69 17.77 -23.12
CA LEU A 50 3.13 17.58 -23.39
C LEU A 50 3.95 16.94 -22.24
N VAL A 51 3.32 16.69 -21.10
CA VAL A 51 3.86 16.10 -19.87
C VAL A 51 2.97 14.90 -19.51
N PRO A 52 3.40 13.65 -19.78
CA PRO A 52 2.69 12.45 -19.36
C PRO A 52 2.52 12.40 -17.84
N THR A 53 1.33 12.02 -17.36
CA THR A 53 1.07 11.86 -15.93
C THR A 53 0.44 10.52 -15.60
N VAL A 54 0.93 9.87 -14.56
CA VAL A 54 0.33 8.68 -13.95
C VAL A 54 -0.13 9.05 -12.54
N THR A 55 -1.38 8.74 -12.23
CA THR A 55 -1.96 8.95 -10.89
C THR A 55 -2.35 7.60 -10.32
N VAL A 56 -1.82 7.29 -9.14
CA VAL A 56 -2.13 6.07 -8.40
C VAL A 56 -2.67 6.44 -7.03
N TYR A 57 -3.55 5.62 -6.49
CA TYR A 57 -3.86 5.59 -5.08
C TYR A 57 -2.87 4.65 -4.38
N PHE A 58 -2.24 5.13 -3.32
CA PHE A 58 -1.34 4.34 -2.50
C PHE A 58 -1.84 4.31 -1.05
N ARG A 59 -1.88 3.11 -0.47
CA ARG A 59 -2.26 2.92 0.92
C ARG A 59 -1.31 1.95 1.62
N ASP A 60 -0.84 2.37 2.78
CA ASP A 60 -0.09 1.57 3.74
C ASP A 60 -0.82 1.58 5.11
N PRO A 61 -1.48 0.48 5.48
CA PRO A 61 -2.20 0.38 6.74
C PRO A 61 -1.27 0.36 7.97
N VAL A 62 0.02 0.06 7.82
CA VAL A 62 0.98 -0.03 8.94
C VAL A 62 1.43 1.35 9.41
N TYR A 63 1.75 2.24 8.47
CA TYR A 63 2.16 3.62 8.79
C TYR A 63 1.04 4.66 8.62
N GLY A 64 -0.17 4.22 8.29
CA GLY A 64 -1.33 5.10 8.09
C GLY A 64 -1.16 6.05 6.90
N VAL A 65 -0.46 5.62 5.85
CA VAL A 65 -0.35 6.39 4.61
C VAL A 65 -1.56 6.07 3.74
N GLU A 66 -2.29 7.08 3.30
CA GLU A 66 -3.45 6.91 2.42
C GLU A 66 -3.58 8.14 1.51
N GLU A 67 -2.97 8.07 0.32
CA GLU A 67 -2.73 9.25 -0.51
C GLU A 67 -2.85 8.95 -2.01
N GLN A 68 -3.31 9.94 -2.77
CA GLN A 68 -3.22 9.91 -4.23
C GLN A 68 -1.88 10.47 -4.68
N VAL A 69 -1.05 9.64 -5.32
CA VAL A 69 0.28 9.97 -5.79
C VAL A 69 0.25 10.23 -7.29
N VAL A 70 0.76 11.40 -7.69
CA VAL A 70 0.83 11.85 -9.07
C VAL A 70 2.28 11.92 -9.53
N PHE A 71 2.62 11.07 -10.50
CA PHE A 71 3.90 11.06 -11.19
C PHE A 71 3.82 11.93 -12.45
N HIS A 72 4.51 13.07 -12.43
CA HIS A 72 4.60 13.97 -13.57
C HIS A 72 5.92 13.74 -14.32
N GLN A 73 5.84 13.24 -15.56
CA GLN A 73 7.02 12.99 -16.38
C GLN A 73 7.61 14.30 -16.92
N LYS A 74 8.83 14.61 -16.51
CA LYS A 74 9.67 15.68 -17.09
C LYS A 74 10.85 15.04 -17.84
N THR A 75 11.63 15.84 -18.57
CA THR A 75 12.82 15.35 -19.29
C THR A 75 13.75 14.57 -18.36
N ARG A 76 13.87 13.25 -18.58
CA ARG A 76 14.69 12.31 -17.81
C ARG A 76 14.45 12.32 -16.28
N LYS A 77 13.24 12.64 -15.82
CA LYS A 77 12.84 12.46 -14.40
C LYS A 77 11.33 12.47 -14.23
N PHE A 78 10.82 11.87 -13.17
CA PHE A 78 9.47 12.05 -12.69
C PHE A 78 9.46 12.89 -11.43
N MET A 79 8.62 13.92 -11.42
CA MET A 79 8.32 14.70 -10.23
C MET A 79 7.10 14.09 -9.57
N THR A 80 7.25 13.64 -8.33
CA THR A 80 6.22 12.89 -7.62
C THR A 80 5.60 13.76 -6.55
N LYS A 81 4.28 13.87 -6.58
CA LYS A 81 3.52 14.73 -5.67
C LYS A 81 2.26 14.03 -5.18
N THR A 82 1.68 14.49 -4.09
CA THR A 82 0.30 14.16 -3.72
C THR A 82 -0.70 14.91 -4.60
N SER A 83 -1.96 14.51 -4.59
CA SER A 83 -3.05 15.19 -5.31
C SER A 83 -3.26 16.65 -4.89
N ASP A 84 -2.97 16.99 -3.64
CA ASP A 84 -3.03 18.37 -3.14
C ASP A 84 -1.75 19.18 -3.40
N GLY A 85 -0.76 18.58 -4.07
CA GLY A 85 0.41 19.26 -4.59
C GLY A 85 1.67 19.21 -3.72
N PHE A 86 1.64 18.53 -2.56
CA PHE A 86 2.83 18.31 -1.74
C PHE A 86 3.87 17.48 -2.49
N LEU A 87 5.12 17.95 -2.49
CA LEU A 87 6.20 17.29 -3.19
C LEU A 87 6.74 16.12 -2.37
N LEU A 88 6.51 14.90 -2.86
CA LEU A 88 6.99 13.67 -2.23
C LEU A 88 8.45 13.38 -2.60
N GLY A 89 8.87 13.76 -3.81
CA GLY A 89 10.24 13.52 -4.27
C GLY A 89 10.41 13.64 -5.77
N THR A 90 11.59 13.24 -6.25
CA THR A 90 11.90 13.17 -7.67
C THR A 90 12.57 11.84 -7.99
N ILE A 91 12.02 11.12 -8.95
CA ILE A 91 12.49 9.82 -9.42
C ILE A 91 13.33 10.08 -10.68
N LYS A 92 14.56 9.58 -10.72
CA LYS A 92 15.52 9.84 -11.81
C LYS A 92 15.71 8.59 -12.65
N MET A 93 16.16 8.77 -13.88
CA MET A 93 16.44 7.64 -14.78
C MET A 93 17.54 6.79 -14.15
N ASN A 94 17.32 5.49 -14.04
CA ASN A 94 18.33 4.56 -13.56
C ASN A 94 19.15 4.12 -14.78
N GLY A 95 20.47 4.27 -14.75
CA GLY A 95 21.36 3.85 -15.85
C GLY A 95 21.40 4.76 -17.10
N THR A 96 22.12 4.30 -18.12
CA THR A 96 22.37 5.01 -19.39
C THR A 96 21.30 4.75 -20.44
N THR A 97 20.46 3.73 -20.26
CA THR A 97 19.46 3.32 -21.26
C THR A 97 18.02 3.59 -20.79
N ILE A 98 17.16 3.96 -21.75
CA ILE A 98 15.77 4.39 -21.51
C ILE A 98 14.89 3.21 -21.02
N PHE A 99 15.37 1.97 -21.14
CA PHE A 99 14.68 0.74 -20.74
C PHE A 99 14.92 0.35 -19.28
N GLU A 100 15.92 0.92 -18.61
CA GLU A 100 16.24 0.66 -17.19
C GLU A 100 15.32 1.41 -16.21
N GLY A 101 14.31 2.12 -16.76
CA GLY A 101 13.25 2.76 -15.99
C GLY A 101 13.73 3.97 -15.18
N PHE A 102 12.91 4.36 -14.19
CA PHE A 102 13.18 5.44 -13.26
C PHE A 102 13.08 4.93 -11.84
N SER A 103 14.04 5.26 -10.98
CA SER A 103 13.98 4.92 -9.56
C SER A 103 14.29 6.12 -8.67
N GLY A 104 13.78 6.07 -7.44
CA GLY A 104 14.03 7.12 -6.46
C GLY A 104 13.18 6.99 -5.21
N MET A 105 13.62 7.66 -4.15
CA MET A 105 12.90 7.71 -2.90
C MET A 105 11.82 8.80 -2.93
N VAL A 106 10.68 8.49 -2.31
CA VAL A 106 9.62 9.44 -2.02
C VAL A 106 9.34 9.45 -0.52
N THR A 107 9.09 10.62 0.05
CA THR A 107 8.82 10.79 1.49
C THR A 107 7.45 11.43 1.67
N PHE A 108 6.59 10.77 2.43
CA PHE A 108 5.26 11.26 2.76
C PHE A 108 5.31 12.24 3.94
N ARG A 109 4.19 12.93 4.18
CA ARG A 109 4.09 13.97 5.24
C ARG A 109 4.32 13.43 6.64
N ASN A 110 4.01 12.16 6.87
CA ASN A 110 4.27 11.48 8.14
C ASN A 110 5.76 11.08 8.32
N GLY A 111 6.63 11.41 7.36
CA GLY A 111 8.06 11.09 7.38
C GLY A 111 8.39 9.70 6.83
N THR A 112 7.40 8.86 6.55
CA THR A 112 7.62 7.54 5.97
C THR A 112 8.12 7.65 4.54
N SER A 113 9.18 6.90 4.22
CA SER A 113 9.83 6.94 2.92
C SER A 113 9.75 5.60 2.21
N TYR A 114 9.50 5.63 0.90
CA TYR A 114 9.39 4.45 0.07
C TYR A 114 10.28 4.57 -1.15
N SER A 115 10.80 3.44 -1.62
CA SER A 115 11.45 3.34 -2.92
C SER A 115 10.39 3.18 -4.00
N VAL A 116 10.46 4.01 -5.03
CA VAL A 116 9.58 3.92 -6.19
C VAL A 116 10.41 3.55 -7.41
N ASP A 117 9.97 2.51 -8.12
CA ASP A 117 10.47 2.12 -9.42
C ASP A 117 9.36 2.29 -10.47
N LEU A 118 9.68 2.97 -11.56
CA LEU A 118 8.80 3.26 -12.69
C LEU A 118 9.39 2.59 -13.93
N GLU A 119 8.73 1.55 -14.42
CA GLU A 119 9.12 0.91 -15.67
C GLU A 119 8.58 1.70 -16.85
N LEU A 120 9.37 1.82 -17.92
CA LEU A 120 8.93 2.44 -19.16
C LEU A 120 8.56 1.39 -20.21
N GLY A 121 7.43 1.63 -20.87
CA GLY A 121 7.08 1.00 -22.12
C GLY A 121 7.23 1.98 -23.29
N PHE A 122 6.93 1.49 -24.49
CA PHE A 122 7.02 2.25 -25.74
C PHE A 122 6.23 3.57 -25.72
N THR A 123 5.18 3.67 -24.88
CA THR A 123 4.27 4.82 -24.83
C THR A 123 4.30 5.59 -23.50
N GLY A 124 5.38 5.47 -22.72
CA GLY A 124 5.57 6.11 -21.41
C GLY A 124 5.64 5.11 -20.27
N ALA A 125 5.38 5.54 -19.04
CA ALA A 125 5.33 4.63 -17.89
C ALA A 125 4.38 3.44 -18.17
N LYS A 126 4.86 2.23 -17.86
CA LYS A 126 4.18 0.94 -18.05
C LYS A 126 3.82 0.30 -16.71
N ALA A 127 4.66 0.47 -15.69
CA ALA A 127 4.37 -0.03 -14.36
C ALA A 127 4.91 0.92 -13.28
N VAL A 128 4.25 0.93 -12.14
CA VAL A 128 4.67 1.61 -10.91
C VAL A 128 4.86 0.53 -9.86
N LYS A 129 6.03 0.50 -9.23
CA LYS A 129 6.33 -0.34 -8.06
C LYS A 129 6.69 0.58 -6.90
N ILE A 130 6.10 0.33 -5.74
CA ILE A 130 6.42 1.01 -4.49
C ILE A 130 6.87 -0.04 -3.49
N SER A 131 8.02 0.17 -2.87
CA SER A 131 8.62 -0.74 -1.90
C SER A 131 8.98 0.01 -0.63
N ASP A 132 8.62 -0.55 0.51
CA ASP A 132 9.16 -0.15 1.79
C ASP A 132 10.49 -0.89 2.00
N LEU A 133 11.58 -0.13 2.14
CA LEU A 133 12.91 -0.70 2.36
C LEU A 133 13.18 -1.05 3.82
N THR A 134 12.33 -0.60 4.75
CA THR A 134 12.49 -0.87 6.18
C THR A 134 12.01 -2.27 6.55
N ASP A 135 10.90 -2.72 5.96
CA ASP A 135 10.30 -4.03 6.24
C ASP A 135 10.19 -4.96 5.01
N GLY A 136 10.56 -4.48 3.82
CA GLY A 136 10.61 -5.26 2.59
C GLY A 136 9.27 -5.45 1.86
N ARG A 137 8.17 -4.88 2.38
CA ARG A 137 6.87 -4.94 1.70
C ARG A 137 6.93 -4.17 0.39
N ASN A 138 6.24 -4.69 -0.62
CA ASN A 138 6.17 -4.03 -1.92
C ASN A 138 4.84 -4.30 -2.59
N CYS A 139 4.47 -3.41 -3.50
CA CYS A 139 3.30 -3.53 -4.36
C CYS A 139 3.64 -2.97 -5.74
N SER A 140 3.03 -3.52 -6.79
CA SER A 140 3.17 -3.03 -8.14
C SER A 140 1.83 -2.98 -8.87
N ILE A 141 1.73 -2.08 -9.84
CA ILE A 141 0.58 -1.98 -10.72
C ILE A 141 1.04 -1.64 -12.14
N GLU A 142 0.41 -2.27 -13.12
CA GLU A 142 0.56 -1.89 -14.53
C GLU A 142 -0.30 -0.66 -14.83
N VAL A 143 0.24 0.27 -15.63
CA VAL A 143 -0.37 1.58 -15.92
C VAL A 143 -0.44 1.86 -17.41
#